data_AF-A0A017T4G5-F1
#
_entry.id   AF-A0A017T4G5-F1
#
_cell.length_a   1.000
_cell.length_b   1.000
_cell.length_c   1.000
_cell.angle_alpha   90.00
_cell.angle_beta   90.00
_cell.angle_gamma   90.00
#
_symmetry.space_group_name_H-M   'P 1'
#
loop_
_entity.id
_entity.type
_entity.pdbx_description
1 polymer ?
#
loop_
_entity_poly.entity_id
_entity_poly.type
_entity_poly.pdbx_seq_one_letter_code
_entity_poly.pdbx_strand_id
1 'polypeptide(L)'
;MMTHGRAPVHTVYGGAHLFRADAAQKLGGLALRALEAYAPDASAFAGALGFPGGDDEAFATAVYRQVLEKLRREPVEDLRIDFEDGYGVRSEGEEDGHAEAAAREVARGLGLGSLPPMLGIRVKALTPELCGRSLRTLDLFLSTLVEATSGALPMGFVVTLPKVSAPGQVEALVDALEALERGLGLQAGAVGLEIMVETPEAVVGPDGSLAARRLCAAGRGRCAAVHFGPYDYTASLGIMAAHQRLDHPACEAARELLQVALAGTGIRLSDGPTNVLPVPVHRVGGAAAGAAAGAVTEGATLTEAQVEENRGAVHGAWRLHAGQVRRALTQGITQGWDLHPAQLPARYGAVYAFYLEGVPAAGERLRNFLDRAAQATRVGVVFDDAATGQGLLGFFLRGVAAGAFTEAEALRWSTLTPEELRSQSFARIVGARR
;
A
#
# COMPACT_ATOMS: atom_id res chain seq x y z
N MET A 1 4.16 17.46 -11.52
CA MET A 1 4.93 18.04 -10.41
C MET A 1 4.47 17.29 -9.17
N MET A 2 5.26 16.33 -8.67
CA MET A 2 4.87 15.55 -7.49
C MET A 2 4.79 16.53 -6.31
N THR A 3 3.57 16.81 -5.85
CA THR A 3 3.35 17.57 -4.63
C THR A 3 4.01 16.81 -3.48
N HIS A 4 4.48 17.54 -2.46
CA HIS A 4 5.09 17.03 -1.24
C HIS A 4 4.08 16.22 -0.40
N GLY A 5 3.60 15.10 -0.95
CA GLY A 5 2.73 14.17 -0.28
C GLY A 5 3.55 12.94 0.09
N ARG A 6 3.50 12.57 1.37
CA ARG A 6 3.83 11.23 1.81
C ARG A 6 3.07 10.23 0.93
N ALA A 7 3.74 9.20 0.41
CA ALA A 7 3.10 8.10 -0.31
C ALA A 7 3.16 6.86 0.59
N PRO A 8 2.05 6.12 0.75
CA PRO A 8 2.04 4.97 1.62
C PRO A 8 2.79 3.82 0.96
N VAL A 9 3.55 3.05 1.72
CA VAL A 9 4.21 1.84 1.22
C VAL A 9 3.26 0.64 1.15
N HIS A 10 2.09 0.79 1.76
CA HIS A 10 1.06 -0.23 1.80
C HIS A 10 -0.33 0.33 2.02
N THR A 11 -1.35 -0.42 1.63
CA THR A 11 -2.75 -0.24 2.02
C THR A 11 -3.26 -1.52 2.68
N VAL A 12 -3.89 -1.40 3.84
CA VAL A 12 -4.60 -2.52 4.49
C VAL A 12 -6.06 -2.49 4.10
N TYR A 13 -6.60 -3.60 3.62
CA TYR A 13 -8.04 -3.78 3.44
C TYR A 13 -8.58 -4.61 4.61
N GLY A 14 -9.59 -4.09 5.29
CA GLY A 14 -10.24 -4.76 6.43
C GLY A 14 -11.75 -4.61 6.36
N GLY A 15 -12.47 -5.71 6.56
CA GLY A 15 -13.94 -5.73 6.48
C GLY A 15 -14.60 -4.71 7.40
N ALA A 16 -15.60 -4.00 6.88
CA ALA A 16 -16.25 -2.87 7.55
C ALA A 16 -16.82 -3.22 8.93
N HIS A 17 -17.37 -4.42 9.11
CA HIS A 17 -17.91 -4.91 10.38
C HIS A 17 -16.85 -4.97 11.50
N LEU A 18 -15.57 -5.08 11.15
CA LEU A 18 -14.44 -5.13 12.09
C LEU A 18 -13.80 -3.78 12.37
N PHE A 19 -14.11 -2.75 11.58
CA PHE A 19 -13.46 -1.45 11.70
C PHE A 19 -13.81 -0.78 13.03
N ARG A 20 -12.79 -0.28 13.72
CA ARG A 20 -12.89 0.49 14.96
C ARG A 20 -11.90 1.65 14.89
N ALA A 21 -12.14 2.71 15.65
CA ALA A 21 -11.30 3.91 15.66
C ALA A 21 -9.82 3.63 16.01
N ASP A 22 -9.54 2.54 16.71
CA ASP A 22 -8.21 2.07 17.13
C ASP A 22 -7.64 0.96 16.22
N ALA A 23 -8.26 0.69 15.06
CA ALA A 23 -7.89 -0.43 14.18
C ALA A 23 -6.41 -0.44 13.80
N ALA A 24 -5.83 0.71 13.44
CA ALA A 24 -4.42 0.81 13.10
C ALA A 24 -3.52 0.33 14.26
N GLN A 25 -3.75 0.82 15.48
CA GLN A 25 -2.98 0.43 16.66
C GLN A 25 -3.17 -1.05 17.02
N LYS A 26 -4.40 -1.56 16.91
CA LYS A 26 -4.70 -2.98 17.13
C LYS A 26 -3.96 -3.88 16.14
N LEU A 27 -3.89 -3.50 14.87
CA LEU A 27 -3.13 -4.20 13.83
C LEU A 27 -1.63 -4.15 14.12
N GLY A 28 -1.09 -3.00 14.56
CA GLY A 28 0.30 -2.89 15.01
C GLY A 28 0.64 -3.80 16.17
N GLY A 29 -0.22 -3.88 17.19
CA GLY A 29 -0.04 -4.80 18.31
C GLY A 29 -0.06 -6.27 17.88
N LEU A 30 -0.89 -6.65 16.91
CA LEU A 30 -0.90 -8.00 16.32
C LEU A 30 0.38 -8.28 15.52
N ALA A 31 0.86 -7.30 14.75
CA ALA A 31 2.10 -7.40 14.00
C ALA A 31 3.33 -7.55 14.91
N LEU A 32 3.39 -6.78 16.01
CA LEU A 32 4.45 -6.87 17.02
C LEU A 32 4.46 -8.24 17.70
N ARG A 33 3.29 -8.78 18.10
CA ARG A 33 3.20 -10.13 18.67
C ARG A 33 3.68 -11.21 17.70
N ALA A 34 3.35 -11.09 16.41
CA ALA A 34 3.84 -12.01 15.40
C ALA A 34 5.37 -11.91 15.23
N LEU A 35 5.90 -10.69 15.22
CA LEU A 35 7.34 -10.44 15.16
C LEU A 35 8.06 -11.03 16.38
N GLU A 36 7.60 -10.73 17.60
CA GLU A 36 8.15 -11.26 18.85
C GLU A 36 8.11 -12.79 18.92
N ALA A 37 7.02 -13.42 18.44
CA ALA A 37 6.88 -14.87 18.49
C ALA A 37 7.80 -15.61 17.51
N TYR A 38 7.95 -15.08 16.29
CA TYR A 38 8.60 -15.81 15.19
C TYR A 38 9.98 -15.27 14.80
N ALA A 39 10.31 -14.03 15.14
CA ALA A 39 11.61 -13.40 14.89
C ALA A 39 11.94 -12.34 15.99
N PRO A 40 12.29 -12.80 17.20
CA PRO A 40 12.47 -11.95 18.38
C PRO A 40 13.71 -11.05 18.35
N ASP A 41 14.61 -11.26 17.40
CA ASP A 41 15.85 -10.50 17.26
C ASP A 41 16.19 -10.23 15.78
N ALA A 42 17.19 -9.36 15.58
CA ALA A 42 17.60 -8.90 14.26
C ALA A 42 18.10 -10.03 13.34
N SER A 43 18.81 -11.02 13.90
CA SER A 43 19.36 -12.15 13.12
C SER A 43 18.23 -13.08 12.67
N ALA A 44 17.33 -13.45 13.59
CA ALA A 44 16.15 -14.26 13.28
C ALA A 44 15.25 -13.58 12.24
N PHE A 45 15.05 -12.27 12.36
CA PHE A 45 14.25 -11.50 11.41
C PHE A 45 14.90 -11.40 10.03
N ALA A 46 16.20 -11.10 9.96
CA ALA A 46 16.95 -11.08 8.71
C ALA A 46 16.93 -12.45 8.00
N GLY A 47 17.14 -13.54 8.74
CA GLY A 47 17.06 -14.91 8.21
C GLY A 47 15.65 -15.30 7.74
N ALA A 48 14.62 -14.83 8.43
CA ALA A 48 13.24 -15.06 8.04
C ALA A 48 12.90 -14.35 6.72
N LEU A 49 13.34 -13.10 6.53
CA LEU A 49 13.06 -12.33 5.32
C LEU A 49 13.98 -12.70 4.14
N GLY A 50 15.21 -13.13 4.40
CA GLY A 50 16.14 -13.62 3.38
C GLY A 50 16.60 -12.58 2.36
N PHE A 51 16.75 -11.31 2.76
CA PHE A 51 17.25 -10.24 1.88
C PHE A 51 18.79 -10.15 1.89
N PRO A 52 19.40 -9.59 0.82
CA PRO A 52 20.85 -9.35 0.77
C PRO A 52 21.34 -8.46 1.92
N GLY A 53 22.51 -8.76 2.47
CA GLY A 53 23.08 -8.00 3.59
C GLY A 53 22.52 -8.37 4.97
N GLY A 54 21.60 -9.34 5.06
CA GLY A 54 21.06 -9.84 6.34
C GLY A 54 22.10 -10.47 7.27
N ASP A 55 23.26 -10.89 6.74
CA ASP A 55 24.38 -11.42 7.51
C ASP A 55 25.22 -10.32 8.18
N ASP A 56 25.08 -9.06 7.76
CA ASP A 56 25.69 -7.90 8.43
C ASP A 56 24.85 -7.54 9.66
N GLU A 57 25.42 -7.77 10.84
CA GLU A 57 24.78 -7.53 12.14
C GLU A 57 24.31 -6.09 12.32
N ALA A 58 25.10 -5.10 11.88
CA ALA A 58 24.75 -3.69 12.02
C ALA A 58 23.58 -3.32 11.11
N PHE A 59 23.58 -3.84 9.88
CA PHE A 59 22.49 -3.66 8.92
C PHE A 59 21.20 -4.31 9.41
N ALA A 60 21.26 -5.58 9.81
CA ALA A 60 20.11 -6.32 10.33
C ALA A 60 19.51 -5.62 11.56
N THR A 61 20.36 -5.15 12.47
CA THR A 61 19.94 -4.40 13.67
C THR A 61 19.25 -3.09 13.32
N ALA A 62 19.78 -2.35 12.33
CA ALA A 62 19.18 -1.10 11.88
C ALA A 62 17.77 -1.32 11.30
N VAL A 63 17.61 -2.31 10.42
CA VAL A 63 16.31 -2.69 9.83
C VAL A 63 15.33 -3.11 10.92
N TYR A 64 15.74 -4.03 11.80
CA TYR A 64 14.88 -4.57 12.86
C TYR A 64 14.38 -3.46 13.79
N ARG A 65 15.27 -2.56 14.22
CA ARG A 65 14.91 -1.41 15.06
C ARG A 65 13.90 -0.51 14.36
N GLN A 66 14.13 -0.15 13.10
CA GLN A 66 13.20 0.70 12.35
C GLN A 66 11.82 0.05 12.19
N VAL A 67 11.75 -1.27 11.95
CA VAL A 67 10.47 -2.00 11.88
C VAL A 67 9.74 -1.94 13.22
N LEU A 68 10.43 -2.19 14.35
CA LEU A 68 9.81 -2.08 15.67
C LEU A 68 9.28 -0.68 15.96
N GLU A 69 10.07 0.36 15.68
CA GLU A 69 9.65 1.75 15.86
C GLU A 69 8.44 2.09 14.97
N LYS A 70 8.45 1.62 13.71
CA LYS A 70 7.35 1.82 12.77
C LYS A 70 6.06 1.16 13.26
N LEU A 71 6.12 -0.11 13.66
CA LEU A 71 4.95 -0.85 14.13
C LEU A 71 4.36 -0.29 15.43
N ARG A 72 5.19 0.33 16.29
CA ARG A 72 4.73 0.98 17.53
C ARG A 72 4.12 2.36 17.29
N ARG A 73 4.72 3.16 16.41
CA ARG A 73 4.31 4.54 16.19
C ARG A 73 3.16 4.65 15.21
N GLU A 74 3.25 3.92 14.10
CA GLU A 74 2.40 4.11 12.93
C GLU A 74 2.39 2.84 12.05
N PRO A 75 1.75 1.77 12.54
CA PRO A 75 1.77 0.46 11.90
C PRO A 75 1.05 0.41 10.56
N VAL A 76 0.04 1.27 10.36
CA VAL A 76 -0.77 1.32 9.14
C VAL A 76 -0.69 2.73 8.56
N GLU A 77 -0.18 2.85 7.33
CA GLU A 77 -0.06 4.12 6.63
C GLU A 77 -1.32 4.48 5.85
N ASP A 78 -1.99 3.47 5.29
CA ASP A 78 -3.21 3.61 4.52
C ASP A 78 -4.17 2.44 4.80
N LEU A 79 -5.46 2.74 4.96
CA LEU A 79 -6.50 1.75 5.26
C LEU A 79 -7.73 1.95 4.39
N ARG A 80 -8.27 0.85 3.87
CA ARG A 80 -9.57 0.79 3.19
C ARG A 80 -10.54 -0.05 4.02
N ILE A 81 -11.59 0.61 4.50
CA ILE A 81 -12.72 -0.05 5.15
C ILE A 81 -13.51 -0.74 4.04
N ASP A 82 -13.49 -2.06 4.05
CA ASP A 82 -13.93 -2.85 2.93
C ASP A 82 -15.41 -3.24 3.08
N PHE A 83 -16.22 -2.93 2.08
CA PHE A 83 -17.61 -3.38 1.93
C PHE A 83 -17.76 -4.40 0.79
N GLU A 84 -16.66 -4.90 0.25
CA GLU A 84 -16.65 -5.84 -0.87
C GLU A 84 -16.13 -7.23 -0.45
N ASP A 85 -15.10 -7.79 -1.09
CA ASP A 85 -14.73 -9.19 -0.93
C ASP A 85 -14.30 -9.55 0.50
N GLY A 86 -13.56 -8.68 1.18
CA GLY A 86 -13.13 -8.85 2.58
C GLY A 86 -14.23 -8.61 3.61
N TYR A 87 -15.37 -8.06 3.18
CA TYR A 87 -16.58 -7.92 4.00
C TYR A 87 -17.45 -9.18 3.96
N GLY A 88 -17.50 -9.80 2.79
CA GLY A 88 -18.35 -10.95 2.48
C GLY A 88 -19.81 -10.55 2.21
N VAL A 89 -20.66 -11.58 2.06
CA VAL A 89 -22.09 -11.41 1.76
C VAL A 89 -22.86 -11.13 3.05
N ARG A 90 -23.66 -10.06 3.05
CA ARG A 90 -24.52 -9.64 4.16
C ARG A 90 -25.90 -9.23 3.67
N SER A 91 -26.87 -9.24 4.57
CA SER A 91 -28.20 -8.68 4.26
C SER A 91 -28.13 -7.16 4.08
N GLU A 92 -29.15 -6.61 3.42
CA GLU A 92 -29.25 -5.18 3.17
C GLU A 92 -29.18 -4.34 4.45
N GLY A 93 -30.00 -4.66 5.44
CA GLY A 93 -30.04 -3.93 6.71
C GLY A 93 -28.78 -4.10 7.56
N GLU A 94 -28.10 -5.25 7.45
CA GLU A 94 -26.83 -5.46 8.15
C GLU A 94 -25.70 -4.64 7.53
N GLU A 95 -25.64 -4.53 6.20
CA GLU A 95 -24.67 -3.66 5.53
C GLU A 95 -24.92 -2.19 5.81
N ASP A 96 -26.18 -1.74 5.76
CA ASP A 96 -26.55 -0.37 6.12
C ASP A 96 -26.10 -0.05 7.56
N GLY A 97 -26.37 -0.94 8.51
CA GLY A 97 -25.95 -0.78 9.90
C GLY A 97 -24.43 -0.73 10.08
N HIS A 98 -23.68 -1.54 9.33
CA HIS A 98 -22.21 -1.50 9.35
C HIS A 98 -21.65 -0.25 8.67
N ALA A 99 -22.31 0.30 7.63
CA ALA A 99 -21.92 1.55 6.99
C ALA A 99 -21.98 2.72 7.99
N GLU A 100 -23.10 2.85 8.70
CA GLU A 100 -23.26 3.87 9.74
C GLU A 100 -22.29 3.65 10.91
N ALA A 101 -22.14 2.41 11.39
CA ALA A 101 -21.27 2.09 12.51
C ALA A 101 -19.79 2.40 12.18
N ALA A 102 -19.33 2.03 10.99
CA ALA A 102 -17.98 2.32 10.54
C ALA A 102 -17.76 3.85 10.40
N ALA A 103 -18.73 4.58 9.86
CA ALA A 103 -18.67 6.05 9.78
C ALA A 103 -18.56 6.72 11.16
N ARG A 104 -19.34 6.27 12.15
CA ARG A 104 -19.23 6.76 13.54
C ARG A 104 -17.87 6.43 14.17
N GLU A 105 -17.31 5.26 13.86
CA GLU A 105 -15.96 4.89 14.31
C GLU A 105 -14.87 5.73 13.63
N VAL A 106 -15.06 6.13 12.37
CA VAL A 106 -14.17 7.11 11.71
C VAL A 106 -14.27 8.46 12.42
N ALA A 107 -15.48 8.98 12.67
CA ALA A 107 -15.67 10.23 13.40
C ALA A 107 -14.99 10.20 14.79
N ARG A 108 -15.15 9.08 15.53
CA ARG A 108 -14.46 8.84 16.80
C ARG A 108 -12.94 8.86 16.63
N GLY A 109 -12.42 8.20 15.60
CA GLY A 109 -10.99 8.18 15.30
C GLY A 109 -10.43 9.54 14.92
N LEU A 110 -11.19 10.38 14.20
CA LEU A 110 -10.83 11.77 13.93
C LEU A 110 -10.64 12.54 15.25
N GLY A 111 -11.62 12.45 16.16
CA GLY A 111 -11.57 13.14 17.45
C GLY A 111 -10.42 12.67 18.35
N LEU A 112 -10.03 11.40 18.24
CA LEU A 112 -8.91 10.81 19.01
C LEU A 112 -7.54 10.99 18.34
N GLY A 113 -7.48 11.39 17.07
CA GLY A 113 -6.23 11.38 16.30
C GLY A 113 -5.63 9.98 16.11
N SER A 114 -6.47 8.94 16.12
CA SER A 114 -6.03 7.53 16.10
C SER A 114 -6.06 6.89 14.71
N LEU A 115 -6.57 7.61 13.71
CA LEU A 115 -6.68 7.12 12.33
C LEU A 115 -5.31 7.06 11.64
N PRO A 116 -5.14 6.14 10.67
CA PRO A 116 -3.98 6.15 9.80
C PRO A 116 -3.90 7.47 9.00
N PRO A 117 -2.69 7.86 8.52
CA PRO A 117 -2.50 9.06 7.71
C PRO A 117 -3.39 9.11 6.45
N MET A 118 -3.71 7.96 5.88
CA MET A 118 -4.62 7.82 4.75
C MET A 118 -5.73 6.83 5.08
N LEU A 119 -6.94 7.17 4.69
CA LEU A 119 -8.14 6.38 5.00
C LEU A 119 -9.14 6.50 3.86
N GLY A 120 -9.88 5.43 3.61
CA GLY A 120 -10.97 5.42 2.65
C GLY A 120 -11.88 4.23 2.86
N ILE A 121 -12.88 4.10 1.99
CA ILE A 121 -13.70 2.89 1.90
C ILE A 121 -13.55 2.24 0.53
N ARG A 122 -13.67 0.91 0.47
CA ARG A 122 -13.92 0.20 -0.79
C ARG A 122 -15.40 -0.15 -0.83
N VAL A 123 -16.12 0.44 -1.78
CA VAL A 123 -17.53 0.14 -2.03
C VAL A 123 -17.67 -1.13 -2.88
N LYS A 124 -18.89 -1.62 -3.07
CA LYS A 124 -19.13 -2.72 -4.02
C LYS A 124 -18.92 -2.27 -5.46
N ALA A 125 -18.63 -3.21 -6.34
CA ALA A 125 -18.56 -2.97 -7.77
C ALA A 125 -19.85 -2.36 -8.31
N LEU A 126 -19.75 -1.51 -9.33
CA LEU A 126 -20.90 -0.92 -10.02
C LEU A 126 -21.35 -1.82 -11.18
N THR A 127 -21.71 -3.06 -10.84
CA THR A 127 -22.45 -3.94 -11.76
C THR A 127 -23.96 -3.61 -11.70
N PRO A 128 -24.77 -4.02 -12.69
CA PRO A 128 -26.22 -3.80 -12.65
C PRO A 128 -26.88 -4.28 -11.35
N GLU A 129 -26.39 -5.39 -10.78
CA GLU A 129 -26.94 -6.01 -9.57
C GLU A 129 -26.51 -5.30 -8.29
N LEU A 130 -25.28 -4.77 -8.25
CA LEU A 130 -24.66 -4.22 -7.04
C LEU A 130 -24.66 -2.69 -6.98
N CYS A 131 -24.90 -2.00 -8.10
CA CYS A 131 -24.83 -0.54 -8.19
C CYS A 131 -25.72 0.15 -7.14
N GLY A 132 -26.99 -0.24 -7.02
CA GLY A 132 -27.91 0.34 -6.03
C GLY A 132 -27.43 0.15 -4.58
N ARG A 133 -26.91 -1.04 -4.25
CA ARG A 133 -26.33 -1.34 -2.93
C ARG A 133 -25.07 -0.51 -2.67
N SER A 134 -24.17 -0.44 -3.66
CA SER A 134 -22.91 0.31 -3.58
C SER A 134 -23.15 1.80 -3.27
N LEU A 135 -24.03 2.45 -4.03
CA LEU A 135 -24.34 3.86 -3.86
C LEU A 135 -25.08 4.14 -2.54
N ARG A 136 -25.95 3.22 -2.09
CA ARG A 136 -26.60 3.33 -0.78
C ARG A 136 -25.61 3.25 0.37
N THR A 137 -24.66 2.31 0.33
CA THR A 137 -23.60 2.16 1.32
C THR A 137 -22.72 3.42 1.36
N LEU A 138 -22.38 3.97 0.20
CA LEU A 138 -21.61 5.21 0.07
C LEU A 138 -22.33 6.41 0.70
N ASP A 139 -23.62 6.59 0.40
CA ASP A 139 -24.46 7.65 0.97
C ASP A 139 -24.55 7.52 2.49
N LEU A 140 -25.00 6.37 3.00
CA LEU A 140 -25.16 6.14 4.44
C LEU A 140 -23.85 6.40 5.20
N PHE A 141 -22.72 5.94 4.65
CA PHE A 141 -21.42 6.17 5.26
C PHE A 141 -21.06 7.66 5.30
N LEU A 142 -21.10 8.36 4.16
CA LEU A 142 -20.69 9.77 4.08
C LEU A 142 -21.64 10.69 4.86
N SER A 143 -22.95 10.48 4.73
CA SER A 143 -23.97 11.23 5.45
C SER A 143 -23.80 11.09 6.96
N THR A 144 -23.62 9.86 7.46
CA THR A 144 -23.38 9.61 8.90
C THR A 144 -22.06 10.23 9.37
N LEU A 145 -20.99 10.12 8.57
CA LEU A 145 -19.68 10.66 8.94
C LEU A 145 -19.73 12.18 9.06
N VAL A 146 -20.27 12.86 8.05
CA VAL A 146 -20.41 14.32 8.01
C VAL A 146 -21.28 14.83 9.15
N GLU A 147 -22.39 14.14 9.45
CA GLU A 147 -23.24 14.48 10.60
C GLU A 147 -22.45 14.36 11.91
N ALA A 148 -21.78 13.23 12.13
CA ALA A 148 -21.05 12.95 13.37
C ALA A 148 -19.82 13.86 13.58
N THR A 149 -19.25 14.43 12.51
CA THR A 149 -18.08 15.32 12.58
C THR A 149 -18.42 16.80 12.39
N SER A 150 -19.71 17.15 12.23
CA SER A 150 -20.14 18.51 11.91
C SER A 150 -19.48 19.06 10.64
N GLY A 151 -19.35 18.24 9.60
CA GLY A 151 -18.87 18.66 8.28
C GLY A 151 -17.41 18.32 7.95
N ALA A 152 -16.69 17.59 8.81
CA ALA A 152 -15.28 17.25 8.59
C ALA A 152 -15.08 15.84 8.01
N LEU A 153 -14.10 15.70 7.12
CA LEU A 153 -13.62 14.41 6.60
C LEU A 153 -12.15 14.19 6.99
N PRO A 154 -11.70 12.92 7.11
CA PRO A 154 -10.27 12.63 7.14
C PRO A 154 -9.55 13.30 5.96
N MET A 155 -8.34 13.81 6.18
CA MET A 155 -7.55 14.42 5.13
C MET A 155 -7.27 13.40 4.01
N GLY A 156 -7.57 13.78 2.76
CA GLY A 156 -7.34 12.90 1.61
C GLY A 156 -8.22 11.66 1.61
N PHE A 157 -9.41 11.70 2.22
CA PHE A 157 -10.34 10.59 2.21
C PHE A 157 -10.71 10.17 0.78
N VAL A 158 -10.66 8.87 0.51
CA VAL A 158 -10.93 8.31 -0.82
C VAL A 158 -11.99 7.23 -0.81
N VAL A 159 -12.63 7.06 -1.97
CA VAL A 159 -13.47 5.90 -2.27
C VAL A 159 -12.77 5.06 -3.34
N THR A 160 -12.53 3.78 -3.04
CA THR A 160 -11.99 2.81 -3.99
C THR A 160 -13.14 2.09 -4.70
N LEU A 161 -13.16 2.15 -6.03
CA LEU A 161 -14.10 1.42 -6.88
C LEU A 161 -13.47 0.11 -7.36
N PRO A 162 -14.00 -1.07 -6.97
CA PRO A 162 -13.51 -2.34 -7.45
C PRO A 162 -14.07 -2.71 -8.83
N LYS A 163 -13.42 -3.68 -9.46
CA LYS A 163 -13.84 -4.41 -10.66
C LYS A 163 -14.21 -3.46 -11.81
N VAL A 164 -13.43 -2.39 -11.97
CA VAL A 164 -13.65 -1.37 -12.99
C VAL A 164 -13.27 -1.94 -14.34
N SER A 165 -14.24 -2.01 -15.25
CA SER A 165 -14.03 -2.47 -16.63
C SER A 165 -14.39 -1.41 -17.68
N ALA A 166 -15.10 -0.33 -17.30
CA ALA A 166 -15.52 0.71 -18.23
C ALA A 166 -15.44 2.13 -17.63
N PRO A 167 -15.12 3.17 -18.44
CA PRO A 167 -15.13 4.57 -18.01
C PRO A 167 -16.46 5.01 -17.39
N GLY A 168 -17.59 4.53 -17.92
CA GLY A 168 -18.92 4.89 -17.42
C GLY A 168 -19.16 4.49 -15.96
N GLN A 169 -18.52 3.43 -15.45
CA GLN A 169 -18.60 3.07 -14.04
C GLN A 169 -17.87 4.11 -13.16
N VAL A 170 -16.73 4.60 -13.64
CA VAL A 170 -15.97 5.65 -12.96
C VAL A 170 -16.75 6.97 -12.99
N GLU A 171 -17.31 7.35 -14.15
CA GLU A 171 -18.15 8.54 -14.29
C GLU A 171 -19.37 8.49 -13.37
N ALA A 172 -20.05 7.34 -13.30
CA ALA A 172 -21.21 7.16 -12.41
C ALA A 172 -20.85 7.36 -10.93
N LEU A 173 -19.69 6.85 -10.48
CA LEU A 173 -19.21 7.10 -9.13
C LEU A 173 -18.86 8.58 -8.92
N VAL A 174 -18.21 9.23 -9.89
CA VAL A 174 -17.89 10.66 -9.80
C VAL A 174 -19.17 11.50 -9.69
N ASP A 175 -20.19 11.22 -10.50
CA ASP A 175 -21.48 11.91 -10.46
C ASP A 175 -22.18 11.72 -9.11
N ALA A 176 -22.11 10.52 -8.53
CA ALA A 176 -22.62 10.23 -7.19
C ALA A 176 -21.86 11.01 -6.10
N LEU A 177 -20.52 11.02 -6.15
CA LEU A 177 -19.69 11.78 -5.22
C LEU A 177 -19.98 13.28 -5.30
N GLU A 178 -20.11 13.85 -6.50
CA GLU A 178 -20.46 15.25 -6.68
C GLU A 178 -21.87 15.58 -6.14
N ALA A 179 -22.83 14.67 -6.30
CA ALA A 179 -24.17 14.83 -5.74
C ALA A 179 -24.14 14.80 -4.20
N LEU A 180 -23.41 13.85 -3.61
CA LEU A 180 -23.25 13.73 -2.16
C LEU A 180 -22.49 14.92 -1.57
N GLU A 181 -21.40 15.38 -2.19
CA GLU A 181 -20.67 16.57 -1.76
C GLU A 181 -21.56 17.80 -1.71
N ARG A 182 -22.39 18.03 -2.75
CA ARG A 182 -23.36 19.13 -2.76
C ARG A 182 -24.43 18.96 -1.69
N GLY A 183 -25.00 17.77 -1.54
CA GLY A 183 -26.05 17.47 -0.56
C GLY A 183 -25.59 17.61 0.88
N LEU A 184 -24.32 17.28 1.14
CA LEU A 184 -23.69 17.31 2.46
C LEU A 184 -22.96 18.63 2.77
N GLY A 185 -22.93 19.58 1.83
CA GLY A 185 -22.24 20.87 2.00
C GLY A 185 -20.71 20.75 2.03
N LEU A 186 -20.15 19.69 1.46
CA LEU A 186 -18.70 19.50 1.34
C LEU A 186 -18.14 20.32 0.18
N GLN A 187 -16.84 20.63 0.24
CA GLN A 187 -16.15 21.24 -0.89
C GLN A 187 -16.18 20.29 -2.10
N ALA A 188 -16.35 20.84 -3.31
CA ALA A 188 -16.26 20.06 -4.53
C ALA A 188 -14.86 19.41 -4.63
N GLY A 189 -14.82 18.09 -4.80
CA GLY A 189 -13.56 17.36 -4.82
C GLY A 189 -13.03 16.94 -3.44
N ALA A 190 -13.81 17.11 -2.37
CA ALA A 190 -13.40 16.71 -1.02
C ALA A 190 -13.19 15.20 -0.88
N VAL A 191 -13.92 14.38 -1.65
CA VAL A 191 -13.74 12.93 -1.69
C VAL A 191 -12.93 12.54 -2.93
N GLY A 192 -11.75 11.97 -2.70
CA GLY A 192 -10.90 11.43 -3.75
C GLY A 192 -11.40 10.07 -4.26
N LEU A 193 -10.83 9.63 -5.36
CA LEU A 193 -11.18 8.38 -6.02
C LEU A 193 -9.93 7.50 -6.18
N GLU A 194 -10.10 6.20 -6.00
CA GLU A 194 -9.16 5.19 -6.46
C GLU A 194 -9.92 4.12 -7.23
N ILE A 195 -9.25 3.42 -8.14
CA ILE A 195 -9.86 2.33 -8.91
C ILE A 195 -9.05 1.05 -8.75
N MET A 196 -9.70 -0.10 -8.71
CA MET A 196 -9.01 -1.38 -8.88
C MET A 196 -9.09 -1.81 -10.34
N VAL A 197 -7.91 -2.08 -10.91
CA VAL A 197 -7.78 -2.76 -12.20
C VAL A 197 -7.53 -4.22 -11.92
N GLU A 198 -8.55 -5.03 -12.21
CA GLU A 198 -8.55 -6.45 -11.89
C GLU A 198 -9.26 -7.31 -12.93
N THR A 199 -9.51 -6.76 -14.12
CA THR A 199 -9.99 -7.50 -15.29
C THR A 199 -9.07 -7.24 -16.50
N PRO A 200 -8.96 -8.19 -17.45
CA PRO A 200 -8.10 -8.02 -18.64
C PRO A 200 -8.43 -6.78 -19.46
N GLU A 201 -9.72 -6.49 -19.65
CA GLU A 201 -10.20 -5.34 -20.43
C GLU A 201 -9.89 -3.99 -19.77
N ALA A 202 -9.68 -3.98 -18.45
CA ALA A 202 -9.25 -2.81 -17.70
C ALA A 202 -7.73 -2.54 -17.83
N VAL A 203 -6.97 -3.54 -18.29
CA VAL A 203 -5.55 -3.38 -18.69
C VAL A 203 -5.46 -3.01 -20.17
N VAL A 204 -6.07 -3.82 -21.05
CA VAL A 204 -6.09 -3.62 -22.50
C VAL A 204 -7.54 -3.58 -22.98
N GLY A 205 -7.99 -2.41 -23.43
CA GLY A 205 -9.35 -2.21 -23.91
C GLY A 205 -9.65 -3.03 -25.17
N PRO A 206 -10.94 -3.16 -25.53
CA PRO A 206 -11.37 -3.95 -26.69
C PRO A 206 -10.84 -3.42 -28.04
N ASP A 207 -10.40 -2.16 -28.08
CA ASP A 207 -9.76 -1.50 -29.23
C ASP A 207 -8.21 -1.63 -29.23
N GLY A 208 -7.64 -2.39 -28.29
CA GLY A 208 -6.20 -2.55 -28.10
C GLY A 208 -5.53 -1.39 -27.35
N SER A 209 -6.28 -0.41 -26.87
CA SER A 209 -5.73 0.72 -26.10
C SER A 209 -5.40 0.34 -24.66
N LEU A 210 -4.46 1.06 -24.02
CA LEU A 210 -4.21 0.93 -22.58
C LEU A 210 -5.38 1.56 -21.80
N ALA A 211 -6.28 0.70 -21.30
CA ALA A 211 -7.58 1.12 -20.76
C ALA A 211 -7.44 1.96 -19.49
N ALA A 212 -6.49 1.62 -18.61
CA ALA A 212 -6.28 2.30 -17.32
C ALA A 212 -6.20 3.83 -17.43
N ARG A 213 -5.63 4.38 -18.51
CA ARG A 213 -5.54 5.83 -18.70
C ARG A 213 -6.91 6.46 -18.96
N ARG A 214 -7.76 5.81 -19.74
CA ARG A 214 -9.14 6.25 -20.01
C ARG A 214 -10.01 6.10 -18.76
N LEU A 215 -9.86 4.99 -18.03
CA LEU A 215 -10.53 4.76 -16.75
C LEU A 215 -10.18 5.83 -15.72
N CYS A 216 -8.90 6.21 -15.61
CA CYS A 216 -8.50 7.27 -14.67
C CYS A 216 -8.97 8.66 -15.11
N ALA A 217 -8.95 8.96 -16.42
CA ALA A 217 -9.41 10.24 -16.96
C ALA A 217 -10.92 10.45 -16.69
N ALA A 218 -11.70 9.38 -16.73
CA ALA A 218 -13.11 9.36 -16.34
C ALA A 218 -13.35 9.79 -14.88
N GLY A 219 -12.32 9.70 -14.04
CA GLY A 219 -12.31 10.23 -12.67
C GLY A 219 -12.31 11.76 -12.58
N ARG A 220 -12.27 12.51 -13.70
CA ARG A 220 -12.30 13.99 -13.78
C ARG A 220 -11.30 14.68 -12.83
N GLY A 221 -10.09 14.09 -12.71
CA GLY A 221 -9.02 14.60 -11.85
C GLY A 221 -9.06 14.11 -10.39
N ARG A 222 -10.06 13.32 -9.99
CA ARG A 222 -10.17 12.74 -8.64
C ARG A 222 -9.34 11.48 -8.43
N CYS A 223 -9.01 10.76 -9.51
CA CYS A 223 -8.31 9.48 -9.42
C CYS A 223 -6.87 9.69 -8.88
N ALA A 224 -6.62 9.20 -7.68
CA ALA A 224 -5.35 9.35 -6.97
C ALA A 224 -4.45 8.11 -7.11
N ALA A 225 -5.05 6.92 -7.20
CA ALA A 225 -4.33 5.65 -7.33
C ALA A 225 -5.12 4.59 -8.12
N VAL A 226 -4.37 3.69 -8.74
CA VAL A 226 -4.84 2.43 -9.30
C VAL A 226 -4.29 1.28 -8.45
N HIS A 227 -5.17 0.39 -8.01
CA HIS A 227 -4.82 -0.83 -7.28
C HIS A 227 -4.89 -2.01 -8.24
N PHE A 228 -3.84 -2.81 -8.33
CA PHE A 228 -3.87 -4.03 -9.13
C PHE A 228 -4.50 -5.17 -8.33
N GLY A 229 -5.60 -5.75 -8.82
CA GLY A 229 -6.25 -6.92 -8.24
C GLY A 229 -5.83 -8.20 -8.98
N PRO A 230 -4.81 -8.93 -8.49
CA PRO A 230 -4.19 -10.02 -9.24
C PRO A 230 -5.09 -11.26 -9.33
N TYR A 231 -5.93 -11.51 -8.32
CA TYR A 231 -6.67 -12.76 -8.20
C TYR A 231 -7.90 -12.79 -9.09
N ASP A 232 -8.68 -11.71 -9.12
CA ASP A 232 -9.74 -11.54 -10.14
C ASP A 232 -9.13 -11.51 -11.54
N TYR A 233 -8.04 -10.78 -11.74
CA TYR A 233 -7.37 -10.68 -13.04
C TYR A 233 -6.92 -12.05 -13.57
N THR A 234 -6.23 -12.83 -12.74
CA THR A 234 -5.75 -14.16 -13.13
C THR A 234 -6.90 -15.16 -13.30
N ALA A 235 -7.96 -15.07 -12.47
CA ALA A 235 -9.17 -15.86 -12.64
C ALA A 235 -9.84 -15.57 -14.00
N SER A 236 -9.97 -14.30 -14.39
CA SER A 236 -10.52 -13.89 -15.69
C SER A 236 -9.70 -14.39 -16.89
N LEU A 237 -8.40 -14.64 -16.71
CA LEU A 237 -7.54 -15.27 -17.72
C LEU A 237 -7.64 -16.80 -17.75
N GLY A 238 -8.47 -17.41 -16.91
CA GLY A 238 -8.59 -18.86 -16.80
C GLY A 238 -7.42 -19.53 -16.08
N ILE A 239 -6.62 -18.78 -15.32
CA ILE A 239 -5.54 -19.33 -14.51
C ILE A 239 -6.14 -20.02 -13.28
N MET A 240 -5.90 -21.33 -13.18
CA MET A 240 -6.40 -22.15 -12.09
C MET A 240 -5.93 -21.63 -10.72
N ALA A 241 -6.78 -21.73 -9.71
CA ALA A 241 -6.53 -21.21 -8.36
C ALA A 241 -5.15 -21.61 -7.78
N ALA A 242 -4.70 -22.84 -8.01
CA ALA A 242 -3.39 -23.33 -7.54
C ALA A 242 -2.18 -22.60 -8.18
N HIS A 243 -2.39 -21.88 -9.27
CA HIS A 243 -1.38 -21.11 -10.00
C HIS A 243 -1.60 -19.59 -9.92
N GLN A 244 -2.67 -19.14 -9.25
CA GLN A 244 -2.89 -17.72 -9.01
C GLN A 244 -1.91 -17.22 -7.94
N ARG A 245 -0.78 -16.73 -8.41
CA ARG A 245 0.28 -16.13 -7.58
C ARG A 245 0.50 -14.70 -8.03
N LEU A 246 0.82 -13.83 -7.06
CA LEU A 246 1.14 -12.42 -7.36
C LEU A 246 2.33 -12.30 -8.32
N ASP A 247 3.26 -13.26 -8.32
CA ASP A 247 4.44 -13.34 -9.19
C ASP A 247 4.21 -14.11 -10.51
N HIS A 248 2.95 -14.43 -10.85
CA HIS A 248 2.65 -15.08 -12.12
C HIS A 248 3.00 -14.15 -13.31
N PRO A 249 3.55 -14.65 -14.43
CA PRO A 249 3.92 -13.82 -15.59
C PRO A 249 2.79 -12.95 -16.15
N ALA A 250 1.54 -13.42 -16.05
CA ALA A 250 0.37 -12.61 -16.41
C ALA A 250 0.24 -11.33 -15.55
N CYS A 251 0.51 -11.44 -14.24
CA CYS A 251 0.52 -10.30 -13.33
C CYS A 251 1.67 -9.34 -13.64
N GLU A 252 2.83 -9.85 -14.05
CA GLU A 252 3.95 -9.02 -14.52
C GLU A 252 3.55 -8.20 -15.75
N ALA A 253 2.99 -8.85 -16.78
CA ALA A 253 2.54 -8.18 -17.99
C ALA A 253 1.51 -7.06 -17.67
N ALA A 254 0.54 -7.35 -16.81
CA ALA A 254 -0.44 -6.34 -16.38
C ALA A 254 0.22 -5.15 -15.67
N ARG A 255 1.11 -5.41 -14.72
CA ARG A 255 1.81 -4.35 -13.97
C ARG A 255 2.64 -3.45 -14.87
N GLU A 256 3.39 -4.01 -15.81
CA GLU A 256 4.21 -3.23 -16.73
C GLU A 256 3.34 -2.33 -17.62
N LEU A 257 2.25 -2.86 -18.16
CA LEU A 257 1.30 -2.08 -18.96
C LEU A 257 0.62 -0.98 -18.14
N LEU A 258 0.22 -1.27 -16.90
CA LEU A 258 -0.34 -0.28 -15.99
C LEU A 258 0.68 0.82 -15.66
N GLN A 259 1.93 0.46 -15.39
CA GLN A 259 2.97 1.41 -15.09
C GLN A 259 3.25 2.34 -16.28
N VAL A 260 3.34 1.79 -17.49
CA VAL A 260 3.50 2.57 -18.73
C VAL A 260 2.28 3.48 -18.97
N ALA A 261 1.07 2.98 -18.74
CA ALA A 261 -0.17 3.76 -18.92
C ALA A 261 -0.26 4.96 -17.97
N LEU A 262 0.21 4.80 -16.73
CA LEU A 262 0.09 5.79 -15.65
C LEU A 262 1.33 6.69 -15.51
N ALA A 263 2.45 6.36 -16.16
CA ALA A 263 3.67 7.16 -16.10
C ALA A 263 3.42 8.64 -16.47
N GLY A 264 3.92 9.56 -15.64
CA GLY A 264 3.80 11.01 -15.85
C GLY A 264 2.43 11.61 -15.51
N THR A 265 1.42 10.80 -15.16
CA THR A 265 0.07 11.30 -14.80
C THR A 265 -0.03 11.81 -13.36
N GLY A 266 0.86 11.35 -12.48
CA GLY A 266 0.78 11.60 -11.03
C GLY A 266 -0.11 10.62 -10.27
N ILE A 267 -0.80 9.71 -10.97
CA ILE A 267 -1.61 8.64 -10.38
C ILE A 267 -0.67 7.54 -9.88
N ARG A 268 -0.86 7.10 -8.64
CA ARG A 268 -0.06 6.03 -8.03
C ARG A 268 -0.51 4.66 -8.54
N LEU A 269 0.41 3.72 -8.60
CA LEU A 269 0.11 2.31 -8.79
C LEU A 269 0.40 1.59 -7.47
N SER A 270 -0.61 0.92 -6.92
CA SER A 270 -0.48 -0.03 -5.82
C SER A 270 -0.47 -1.45 -6.38
N ASP A 271 0.54 -2.23 -6.01
CA ASP A 271 0.58 -3.66 -6.32
C ASP A 271 -0.49 -4.43 -5.53
N GLY A 272 -0.77 -5.65 -5.98
CA GLY A 272 -1.71 -6.56 -5.34
C GLY A 272 -1.18 -7.20 -4.06
N PRO A 273 -2.02 -7.97 -3.36
CA PRO A 273 -1.63 -8.60 -2.10
C PRO A 273 -1.01 -9.98 -2.31
N THR A 274 -0.23 -10.42 -1.33
CA THR A 274 0.16 -11.83 -1.17
C THR A 274 -0.94 -12.57 -0.42
N ASN A 275 -1.60 -13.55 -1.04
CA ASN A 275 -2.64 -14.37 -0.40
C ASN A 275 -2.11 -15.49 0.52
N VAL A 276 -0.80 -15.76 0.50
CA VAL A 276 -0.16 -16.66 1.47
C VAL A 276 0.08 -15.88 2.76
N LEU A 277 -0.70 -16.18 3.79
CA LEU A 277 -0.68 -15.45 5.06
C LEU A 277 0.39 -16.03 6.02
N PRO A 278 1.15 -15.17 6.73
CA PRO A 278 2.10 -15.59 7.75
C PRO A 278 1.36 -15.95 9.05
N VAL A 279 0.77 -17.14 9.07
CA VAL A 279 0.02 -17.70 10.20
C VAL A 279 0.52 -19.10 10.55
N PRO A 280 0.48 -19.51 11.84
CA PRO A 280 0.83 -20.87 12.22
C PRO A 280 -0.13 -21.91 11.62
N VAL A 281 0.41 -23.06 11.26
CA VAL A 281 -0.34 -24.22 10.75
C VAL A 281 -0.95 -25.07 11.88
N HIS A 282 -0.33 -25.06 13.06
CA HIS A 282 -0.76 -25.74 14.27
C HIS A 282 -1.25 -24.76 15.32
N ARG A 283 -2.40 -25.08 15.95
CA ARG A 283 -2.93 -24.35 17.11
C ARG A 283 -2.79 -25.18 18.38
N VAL A 284 -2.64 -24.48 19.50
CA VAL A 284 -2.74 -25.07 20.83
C VAL A 284 -4.10 -25.75 20.98
N GLY A 285 -4.13 -27.04 21.32
CA GLY A 285 -5.35 -27.85 21.37
C GLY A 285 -5.65 -28.70 20.12
N GLY A 286 -4.72 -28.80 19.15
CA GLY A 286 -4.74 -29.84 18.12
C GLY A 286 -5.64 -29.62 16.91
N ALA A 287 -6.34 -28.48 16.82
CA ALA A 287 -7.07 -28.12 15.60
C ALA A 287 -6.11 -27.51 14.56
N ALA A 288 -6.02 -28.13 13.38
CA ALA A 288 -5.41 -27.51 12.21
C ALA A 288 -6.10 -26.17 11.91
N ALA A 289 -5.35 -25.18 11.41
CA ALA A 289 -5.92 -23.89 11.03
C ALA A 289 -7.05 -24.08 9.99
N GLY A 290 -8.31 -23.90 10.41
CA GLY A 290 -9.52 -24.07 9.57
C GLY A 290 -10.53 -25.10 10.06
N ALA A 291 -10.21 -25.93 11.06
CA ALA A 291 -11.19 -26.82 11.68
C ALA A 291 -12.12 -26.05 12.65
N ALA A 292 -13.41 -26.40 12.67
CA ALA A 292 -14.37 -25.89 13.65
C ALA A 292 -13.85 -26.14 15.08
N ALA A 293 -14.09 -25.18 15.98
CA ALA A 293 -13.58 -25.18 17.35
C ALA A 293 -14.05 -26.44 18.12
N GLY A 294 -13.24 -27.50 18.08
CA GLY A 294 -13.34 -28.64 18.98
C GLY A 294 -12.84 -28.27 20.38
N ALA A 295 -13.27 -29.03 21.38
CA ALA A 295 -12.96 -28.80 22.79
C ALA A 295 -11.46 -28.60 23.03
N VAL A 296 -11.08 -27.39 23.42
CA VAL A 296 -9.72 -27.05 23.82
C VAL A 296 -9.43 -27.82 25.11
N THR A 297 -8.46 -28.73 25.06
CA THR A 297 -7.94 -29.39 26.26
C THR A 297 -7.09 -28.37 27.02
N GLU A 298 -7.53 -27.99 28.22
CA GLU A 298 -6.73 -27.15 29.12
C GLU A 298 -5.35 -27.79 29.34
N GLY A 299 -4.28 -27.02 29.10
CA GLY A 299 -2.90 -27.48 29.26
C GLY A 299 -2.24 -28.12 28.02
N ALA A 300 -2.92 -28.18 26.87
CA ALA A 300 -2.26 -28.64 25.64
C ALA A 300 -1.09 -27.71 25.25
N THR A 301 0.07 -28.27 24.93
CA THR A 301 1.22 -27.53 24.38
C THR A 301 1.57 -28.09 23.00
N LEU A 302 2.10 -27.25 22.12
CA LEU A 302 2.64 -27.72 20.84
C LEU A 302 3.89 -28.56 21.09
N THR A 303 4.09 -29.62 20.29
CA THR A 303 5.36 -30.35 20.27
C THR A 303 6.46 -29.47 19.67
N GLU A 304 7.73 -29.78 19.93
CA GLU A 304 8.87 -29.08 19.32
C GLU A 304 8.80 -29.09 17.79
N ALA A 305 8.40 -30.22 17.20
CA ALA A 305 8.19 -30.35 15.76
C ALA A 305 7.08 -29.40 15.26
N GLN A 306 5.95 -29.30 15.96
CA GLN A 306 4.86 -28.38 15.61
C GLN A 306 5.27 -26.90 15.75
N VAL A 307 6.09 -26.58 16.75
CA VAL A 307 6.66 -25.23 16.91
C VAL A 307 7.56 -24.90 15.73
N GLU A 308 8.42 -25.82 15.31
CA GLU A 308 9.31 -25.61 14.16
C GLU A 308 8.54 -25.53 12.84
N GLU A 309 7.52 -26.37 12.63
CA GLU A 309 6.63 -26.28 11.47
C GLU A 309 5.88 -24.95 11.41
N ASN A 310 5.41 -24.44 12.57
CA ASN A 310 4.82 -23.11 12.66
C ASN A 310 5.81 -22.01 12.29
N ARG A 311 7.06 -22.09 12.78
CA ARG A 311 8.12 -21.15 12.43
C ARG A 311 8.42 -21.18 10.93
N GLY A 312 8.58 -22.37 10.36
CA GLY A 312 8.81 -22.57 8.93
C GLY A 312 7.68 -22.01 8.06
N ALA A 313 6.42 -22.21 8.45
CA ALA A 313 5.27 -21.66 7.73
C ALA A 313 5.25 -20.11 7.75
N VAL A 314 5.45 -19.50 8.92
CA VAL A 314 5.48 -18.04 9.07
C VAL A 314 6.67 -17.43 8.32
N HIS A 315 7.87 -17.99 8.48
CA HIS A 315 9.08 -17.52 7.79
C HIS A 315 8.97 -17.69 6.28
N GLY A 316 8.41 -18.81 5.81
CA GLY A 316 8.16 -19.05 4.38
C GLY A 316 7.22 -18.00 3.78
N ALA A 317 6.11 -17.69 4.46
CA ALA A 317 5.18 -16.65 4.03
C ALA A 317 5.80 -15.25 4.08
N TRP A 318 6.58 -14.93 5.12
CA TRP A 318 7.33 -13.67 5.21
C TRP A 318 8.35 -13.50 4.10
N ARG A 319 9.13 -14.55 3.79
CA ARG A 319 10.11 -14.52 2.70
C ARG A 319 9.45 -14.33 1.34
N LEU A 320 8.34 -15.03 1.10
CA LEU A 320 7.56 -14.86 -0.13
C LEU A 320 7.03 -13.43 -0.25
N HIS A 321 6.41 -12.91 0.81
CA HIS A 321 5.89 -11.55 0.83
C HIS A 321 7.00 -10.52 0.62
N ALA A 322 8.10 -10.61 1.37
CA ALA A 322 9.27 -9.74 1.26
C ALA A 322 9.87 -9.75 -0.16
N GLY A 323 9.99 -10.94 -0.78
CA GLY A 323 10.43 -11.08 -2.17
C GLY A 323 9.52 -10.34 -3.15
N GLN A 324 8.20 -10.46 -2.99
CA GLN A 324 7.22 -9.77 -3.83
C GLN A 324 7.23 -8.24 -3.62
N VAL A 325 7.42 -7.77 -2.37
CA VAL A 325 7.61 -6.34 -2.06
C VAL A 325 8.85 -5.81 -2.79
N ARG A 326 9.98 -6.51 -2.66
CA ARG A 326 11.25 -6.09 -3.28
C ARG A 326 11.17 -6.07 -4.79
N ARG A 327 10.52 -7.07 -5.40
CA ARG A 327 10.23 -7.10 -6.83
C ARG A 327 9.47 -5.84 -7.26
N ALA A 328 8.38 -5.49 -6.58
CA ALA A 328 7.63 -4.27 -6.86
C ALA A 328 8.51 -3.01 -6.74
N LEU A 329 9.33 -2.90 -5.68
CA LEU A 329 10.26 -1.79 -5.48
C LEU A 329 11.30 -1.68 -6.59
N THR A 330 11.88 -2.80 -7.03
CA THR A 330 12.84 -2.83 -8.16
C THR A 330 12.21 -2.38 -9.48
N GLN A 331 10.91 -2.59 -9.63
CA GLN A 331 10.12 -2.10 -10.76
C GLN A 331 9.63 -0.66 -10.57
N GLY A 332 9.90 -0.01 -9.44
CA GLY A 332 9.45 1.36 -9.16
C GLY A 332 8.01 1.48 -8.65
N ILE A 333 7.38 0.37 -8.26
CA ILE A 333 6.08 0.33 -7.59
C ILE A 333 6.33 0.33 -6.08
N THR A 334 5.92 1.39 -5.39
CA THR A 334 6.27 1.63 -3.98
C THR A 334 5.19 1.26 -2.99
N GLN A 335 3.95 1.16 -3.45
CA GLN A 335 2.78 0.81 -2.65
C GLN A 335 2.33 -0.61 -3.00
N GLY A 336 1.85 -1.36 -2.01
CA GLY A 336 1.19 -2.65 -2.22
C GLY A 336 0.06 -2.87 -1.23
N TRP A 337 -0.56 -4.04 -1.25
CA TRP A 337 -1.68 -4.38 -0.37
C TRP A 337 -1.27 -5.47 0.65
N ASP A 338 -1.59 -5.25 1.93
CA ASP A 338 -1.55 -6.28 2.98
C ASP A 338 -2.95 -6.74 3.44
N LEU A 339 -3.12 -8.06 3.57
CA LEU A 339 -4.35 -8.73 3.98
C LEU A 339 -4.39 -9.07 5.46
N HIS A 340 -3.23 -9.15 6.11
CA HIS A 340 -3.12 -9.62 7.49
C HIS A 340 -2.05 -8.84 8.27
N PRO A 341 -2.28 -8.49 9.56
CA PRO A 341 -1.32 -7.70 10.35
C PRO A 341 0.07 -8.34 10.45
N ALA A 342 0.15 -9.67 10.44
CA ALA A 342 1.45 -10.35 10.44
C ALA A 342 2.23 -10.19 9.13
N GLN A 343 1.70 -9.58 8.06
CA GLN A 343 2.48 -9.19 6.87
C GLN A 343 3.24 -7.88 7.07
N LEU A 344 2.78 -7.01 7.99
CA LEU A 344 3.38 -5.69 8.22
C LEU A 344 4.88 -5.75 8.57
N PRO A 345 5.36 -6.67 9.44
CA PRO A 345 6.79 -6.79 9.69
C PRO A 345 7.57 -7.07 8.41
N ALA A 346 7.12 -8.05 7.61
CA ALA A 346 7.78 -8.40 6.36
C ALA A 346 7.74 -7.26 5.33
N ARG A 347 6.63 -6.51 5.23
CA ARG A 347 6.53 -5.33 4.37
C ARG A 347 7.58 -4.29 4.74
N TYR A 348 7.57 -3.81 5.98
CA TYR A 348 8.49 -2.76 6.41
C TYR A 348 9.94 -3.23 6.38
N GLY A 349 10.20 -4.48 6.78
CA GLY A 349 11.54 -5.07 6.69
C GLY A 349 12.06 -5.09 5.25
N ALA A 350 11.24 -5.50 4.29
CA ALA A 350 11.61 -5.51 2.87
C ALA A 350 11.86 -4.09 2.32
N VAL A 351 10.98 -3.13 2.65
CA VAL A 351 11.11 -1.72 2.22
C VAL A 351 12.36 -1.08 2.81
N TYR A 352 12.59 -1.22 4.12
CA TYR A 352 13.73 -0.61 4.79
C TYR A 352 15.05 -1.24 4.35
N ALA A 353 15.11 -2.56 4.24
CA ALA A 353 16.28 -3.23 3.69
C ALA A 353 16.61 -2.75 2.27
N PHE A 354 15.61 -2.66 1.39
CA PHE A 354 15.79 -2.20 -0.01
C PHE A 354 16.37 -0.78 -0.12
N TYR A 355 15.93 0.14 0.74
CA TYR A 355 16.47 1.49 0.72
C TYR A 355 17.84 1.56 1.40
N LEU A 356 18.01 0.95 2.57
CA LEU A 356 19.27 1.02 3.30
C LEU A 356 20.43 0.34 2.55
N GLU A 357 20.19 -0.79 1.87
CA GLU A 357 21.20 -1.48 1.06
C GLU A 357 21.64 -0.61 -0.14
N GLY A 358 20.73 0.21 -0.69
CA GLY A 358 20.99 1.04 -1.86
C GLY A 358 21.73 2.33 -1.55
N VAL A 359 21.76 2.78 -0.29
CA VAL A 359 22.33 4.07 0.13
C VAL A 359 23.79 4.24 -0.28
N PRO A 360 24.73 3.30 -0.01
CA PRO A 360 26.14 3.53 -0.30
C PRO A 360 26.39 3.82 -1.78
N ALA A 361 25.85 2.96 -2.66
CA ALA A 361 26.01 3.08 -4.10
C ALA A 361 25.24 4.28 -4.68
N ALA A 362 24.00 4.52 -4.26
CA ALA A 362 23.20 5.64 -4.76
C ALA A 362 23.78 6.99 -4.31
N GLY A 363 24.26 7.07 -3.06
CA GLY A 363 24.88 8.27 -2.51
C GLY A 363 26.19 8.61 -3.22
N GLU A 364 27.09 7.64 -3.38
CA GLU A 364 28.34 7.86 -4.12
C GLU A 364 28.09 8.31 -5.56
N ARG A 365 27.18 7.62 -6.27
CA ARG A 365 26.83 8.00 -7.63
C ARG A 365 26.24 9.41 -7.68
N LEU A 366 25.33 9.77 -6.80
CA LEU A 366 24.71 11.10 -6.81
C LEU A 366 25.73 12.21 -6.56
N ARG A 367 26.66 12.02 -5.60
CA ARG A 367 27.76 12.96 -5.34
C ARG A 367 28.62 13.17 -6.58
N ASN A 368 29.07 12.06 -7.18
CA ASN A 368 29.90 12.10 -8.39
C ASN A 368 29.17 12.80 -9.56
N PHE A 369 27.85 12.63 -9.67
CA PHE A 369 27.03 13.32 -10.67
C PHE A 369 26.96 14.83 -10.43
N LEU A 370 26.74 15.25 -9.19
CA LEU A 370 26.69 16.66 -8.83
C LEU A 370 28.04 17.35 -9.06
N ASP A 371 29.15 16.69 -8.70
CA ASP A 371 30.50 17.21 -8.90
C ASP A 371 30.83 17.37 -10.39
N ARG A 372 30.50 16.37 -11.21
CA ARG A 372 30.69 16.43 -12.67
C ARG A 372 29.82 17.49 -13.32
N ALA A 373 28.56 17.63 -12.90
CA ALA A 373 27.67 18.66 -13.42
C ALA A 373 28.16 20.07 -13.10
N ALA A 374 28.71 20.28 -11.90
CA ALA A 374 29.34 21.54 -11.51
C ALA A 374 30.61 21.83 -12.35
N GLN A 375 31.45 20.82 -12.59
CA GLN A 375 32.63 20.96 -13.46
C GLN A 375 32.26 21.26 -14.91
N ALA A 376 31.30 20.53 -15.49
CA ALA A 376 30.83 20.72 -16.86
C ALA A 376 30.30 22.15 -17.09
N THR A 377 29.57 22.69 -16.11
CA THR A 377 29.11 24.08 -16.12
C THR A 377 30.29 25.06 -16.18
N ARG A 378 31.34 24.85 -15.37
CA ARG A 378 32.53 25.73 -15.35
C ARG A 378 33.30 25.71 -16.67
N VAL A 379 33.31 24.59 -17.39
CA VAL A 379 33.98 24.48 -18.70
C VAL A 379 33.05 24.76 -19.89
N GLY A 380 31.80 25.16 -19.65
CA GLY A 380 30.82 25.49 -20.69
C GLY A 380 30.32 24.31 -21.51
N VAL A 381 30.44 23.07 -21.00
CA VAL A 381 29.99 21.84 -21.68
C VAL A 381 28.62 21.41 -21.14
N VAL A 382 27.72 20.97 -22.02
CA VAL A 382 26.40 20.44 -21.65
C VAL A 382 26.56 19.07 -20.99
N PHE A 383 26.02 18.91 -19.78
CA PHE A 383 25.99 17.64 -19.05
C PHE A 383 24.78 16.80 -19.50
N ASP A 384 25.04 15.65 -20.13
CA ASP A 384 24.03 14.87 -20.88
C ASP A 384 23.20 13.89 -20.02
N ASP A 385 23.52 13.71 -18.73
CA ASP A 385 22.96 12.62 -17.92
C ASP A 385 22.02 13.10 -16.78
N ALA A 386 21.12 14.03 -17.11
CA ALA A 386 20.12 14.54 -16.17
C ALA A 386 19.11 13.46 -15.75
N ALA A 387 18.84 12.47 -16.61
CA ALA A 387 17.90 11.39 -16.33
C ALA A 387 18.39 10.46 -15.21
N THR A 388 19.67 10.05 -15.25
CA THR A 388 20.26 9.24 -14.18
C THR A 388 20.33 10.03 -12.87
N GLY A 389 20.69 11.33 -12.93
CA GLY A 389 20.65 12.22 -11.77
C GLY A 389 19.25 12.31 -11.14
N GLN A 390 18.20 12.45 -11.96
CA GLN A 390 16.81 12.45 -11.48
C GLN A 390 16.41 11.11 -10.85
N GLY A 391 16.87 9.99 -11.41
CA GLY A 391 16.64 8.65 -10.83
C GLY A 391 17.26 8.50 -9.43
N LEU A 392 18.49 8.95 -9.26
CA LEU A 392 19.21 8.94 -7.98
C LEU A 392 18.58 9.89 -6.95
N LEU A 393 18.19 11.10 -7.35
CA LEU A 393 17.43 12.01 -6.48
C LEU A 393 16.09 11.36 -6.06
N GLY A 394 15.39 10.74 -7.00
CA GLY A 394 14.13 10.03 -6.76
C GLY A 394 14.28 8.88 -5.76
N PHE A 395 15.42 8.18 -5.75
CA PHE A 395 15.71 7.15 -4.75
C PHE A 395 15.70 7.72 -3.33
N PHE A 396 16.41 8.83 -3.10
CA PHE A 396 16.45 9.48 -1.77
C PHE A 396 15.08 10.02 -1.37
N LEU A 397 14.36 10.68 -2.28
CA LEU A 397 13.01 11.18 -2.02
C LEU A 397 12.05 10.06 -1.61
N ARG A 398 12.08 8.92 -2.32
CA ARG A 398 11.23 7.78 -1.99
C ARG A 398 11.64 7.08 -0.70
N GLY A 399 12.94 6.98 -0.41
CA GLY A 399 13.43 6.42 0.86
C GLY A 399 13.01 7.24 2.07
N VAL A 400 13.04 8.57 1.96
CA VAL A 400 12.49 9.49 2.97
C VAL A 400 10.97 9.33 3.10
N ALA A 401 10.25 9.32 1.98
CA ALA A 401 8.78 9.18 1.98
C ALA A 401 8.32 7.84 2.58
N ALA A 402 9.06 6.76 2.35
CA ALA A 402 8.81 5.44 2.93
C ALA A 402 9.19 5.33 4.41
N GLY A 403 9.93 6.32 4.94
CA GLY A 403 10.43 6.31 6.31
C GLY A 403 11.62 5.38 6.56
N ALA A 404 12.32 4.94 5.50
CA ALA A 404 13.52 4.09 5.62
C ALA A 404 14.73 4.86 6.19
N PHE A 405 14.74 6.18 6.00
CA PHE A 405 15.70 7.09 6.60
C PHE A 405 15.13 8.51 6.65
N THR A 406 15.70 9.34 7.52
CA THR A 406 15.32 10.73 7.73
C THR A 406 15.81 11.65 6.60
N GLU A 407 15.19 12.83 6.46
CA GLU A 407 15.70 13.89 5.57
C GLU A 407 17.17 14.20 5.90
N ALA A 408 17.52 14.31 7.20
CA ALA A 408 18.89 14.57 7.63
C ALA A 408 19.89 13.48 7.20
N GLU A 409 19.49 12.20 7.25
CA GLU A 409 20.30 11.09 6.73
C GLU A 409 20.48 11.17 5.21
N ALA A 410 19.39 11.43 4.49
CA ALA A 410 19.44 11.61 3.04
C ALA A 410 20.41 12.74 2.64
N LEU A 411 20.35 13.89 3.31
CA LEU A 411 21.25 15.02 3.06
C LEU A 411 22.72 14.66 3.35
N ARG A 412 23.00 13.96 4.46
CA ARG A 412 24.37 13.51 4.79
C ARG A 412 24.94 12.57 3.73
N TRP A 413 24.16 11.61 3.25
CA TRP A 413 24.63 10.63 2.28
C TRP A 413 24.70 11.16 0.84
N SER A 414 23.81 12.09 0.48
CA SER A 414 23.75 12.64 -0.89
C SER A 414 24.56 13.92 -1.08
N THR A 415 24.95 14.63 -0.01
CA THR A 415 25.52 16.00 -0.03
C THR A 415 24.61 17.05 -0.69
N LEU A 416 23.31 16.76 -0.75
CA LEU A 416 22.30 17.75 -1.11
C LEU A 416 22.10 18.75 0.03
N THR A 417 21.70 19.97 -0.31
CA THR A 417 21.12 20.91 0.64
C THR A 417 19.64 20.60 0.85
N PRO A 418 19.03 21.06 1.97
CA PRO A 418 17.58 20.91 2.17
C PRO A 418 16.75 21.48 1.02
N GLU A 419 17.14 22.62 0.47
CA GLU A 419 16.45 23.26 -0.66
C GLU A 419 16.53 22.42 -1.93
N GLU A 420 17.69 21.84 -2.20
CA GLU A 420 17.91 21.00 -3.37
C GLU A 420 17.08 19.73 -3.34
N LEU A 421 17.05 19.04 -2.18
CA LEU A 421 16.20 17.86 -2.00
C LEU A 421 14.73 18.22 -2.21
N ARG A 422 14.26 19.33 -1.62
CA ARG A 422 12.88 19.82 -1.76
C ARG A 422 12.53 20.31 -3.16
N SER A 423 13.52 20.70 -3.97
CA SER A 423 13.29 21.11 -5.36
C SER A 423 12.74 19.98 -6.23
N GLN A 424 13.01 18.72 -5.83
CA GLN A 424 12.66 17.46 -6.49
C GLN A 424 13.08 17.37 -7.98
N SER A 425 13.95 18.27 -8.42
CA SER A 425 14.34 18.38 -9.83
C SER A 425 15.84 18.49 -9.93
N PHE A 426 16.46 17.42 -10.42
CA PHE A 426 17.90 17.40 -10.64
C PHE A 426 18.35 18.53 -11.57
N ALA A 427 17.54 18.84 -12.59
CA ALA A 427 17.80 19.98 -13.48
C ALA A 427 17.81 21.33 -12.73
N ARG A 428 16.90 21.55 -11.77
CA ARG A 428 16.92 22.77 -10.93
C ARG A 428 18.13 22.81 -10.01
N ILE A 429 18.51 21.66 -9.42
CA ILE A 429 19.70 21.55 -8.57
C ILE A 429 20.96 21.94 -9.36
N VAL A 430 21.16 21.34 -10.53
CA VAL A 430 22.29 21.68 -11.41
C VAL A 430 22.23 23.15 -11.84
N GLY A 431 21.04 23.68 -12.15
CA GLY A 431 20.84 25.08 -12.49
C GLY A 431 21.20 26.06 -11.37
N ALA A 432 20.88 25.73 -10.12
CA ALA A 432 21.17 26.54 -8.94
C ALA A 432 22.64 26.49 -8.50
N ARG A 433 23.35 25.40 -8.81
CA ARG A 433 24.79 25.23 -8.55
C ARG A 433 25.69 25.85 -9.63
N ARG A 434 25.12 26.52 -10.64
CA ARG A 434 25.87 27.15 -11.73
C ARG A 434 26.63 28.40 -11.30
#